data_AF-A0A178F3U9-F1
#
_entry.id   AF-A0A178F3U9-F1
#
_cell.length_a   1.000
_cell.length_b   1.000
_cell.length_c   1.000
_cell.angle_alpha   90.00
_cell.angle_beta   90.00
_cell.angle_gamma   90.00
#
_symmetry.space_group_name_H-M   'P 1'
#
loop_
_entity.id
_entity.type
_entity.pdbx_description
1 polymer ?
#
loop_
_entity_poly.entity_id
_entity_poly.type
_entity_poly.pdbx_seq_one_letter_code
_entity_poly.pdbx_strand_id
1 'polypeptide(L)'
;MATQLLLSFPPSAEVSDAEYDKTIRSFCVSLKKLSFGALVGPNTSGQGNHLEILDPAIHSVAYLHVLLACHQISQKSDKSSFQPGGEGWEKALIFFEKFDPVQVRYAGREFTNLVEIIAVIASTPQKSLLAIQPLKNALLRLDPSGSTLTATHTLFVRTCLKANACRAALPVLERPIFHIPTSVDRTYHKRAQILPCVKDQSSSTFITDLSGLAGMITHHTYLEYYLYGAMIYMVRKEWDDALRFLHIVIAAPVTNTVSKIMVEAYKKWILVRLLAKGQVSALPRGIPPFAVKIFKSLSRPYEALADIFRDGTLQRLEAEISVGIDLWDRQDGNAHLVYQLPAAYRRFSILKLERVFSAISIPEIANRVSYECCSAQKLEEYIASLIADGQLNARLVQAVDPSGPSVLRFGKNNTGMDMSAEAQLSASLIKEKNRIKAMIDNVARIDVRLELGEDYMDGLVKAQRRAGAKNRNANTFDEDIMATSR
;
A
#
# COMPACT_ATOMS: atom_id res chain seq x y z
N MET A 1 -32.42 19.51 -24.89
CA MET A 1 -32.83 18.78 -23.67
C MET A 1 -31.65 18.20 -22.90
N ALA A 2 -30.71 17.48 -23.53
CA ALA A 2 -29.56 16.88 -22.82
C ALA A 2 -28.69 17.92 -22.10
N THR A 3 -28.32 19.03 -22.75
CA THR A 3 -27.49 20.09 -22.16
C THR A 3 -28.12 20.73 -20.92
N GLN A 4 -29.43 21.00 -20.95
CA GLN A 4 -30.16 21.54 -19.81
C GLN A 4 -30.21 20.56 -18.64
N LEU A 5 -30.32 19.25 -18.90
CA LEU A 5 -30.23 18.24 -17.86
C LEU A 5 -28.80 18.20 -17.29
N LEU A 6 -27.75 18.19 -18.12
CA LEU A 6 -26.35 18.13 -17.67
C LEU A 6 -25.97 19.31 -16.76
N LEU A 7 -26.57 20.49 -16.98
CA LEU A 7 -26.37 21.70 -16.17
C LEU A 7 -27.36 21.83 -14.99
N SER A 8 -28.30 20.88 -14.82
CA SER A 8 -29.33 20.96 -13.78
C SER A 8 -28.83 20.66 -12.37
N PHE A 9 -27.59 20.21 -12.23
CA PHE A 9 -26.96 19.87 -10.95
C PHE A 9 -25.52 20.38 -10.94
N PRO A 10 -25.01 20.97 -9.83
CA PRO A 10 -25.57 21.03 -8.48
C PRO A 10 -26.68 22.09 -8.29
N PRO A 11 -27.51 21.99 -7.24
CA PRO A 11 -28.46 23.03 -6.88
C PRO A 11 -27.74 24.37 -6.64
N SER A 12 -28.37 25.47 -7.07
CA SER A 12 -27.78 26.82 -6.98
C SER A 12 -27.78 27.40 -5.57
N ALA A 13 -28.59 26.87 -4.66
CA ALA A 13 -28.65 27.24 -3.25
C ALA A 13 -28.11 26.10 -2.37
N GLU A 14 -27.56 26.44 -1.21
CA GLU A 14 -27.22 25.45 -0.19
C GLU A 14 -28.51 24.78 0.30
N VAL A 15 -28.56 23.46 0.14
CA VAL A 15 -29.67 22.60 0.55
C VAL A 15 -29.21 21.69 1.69
N SER A 16 -30.17 21.15 2.45
CA SER A 16 -29.86 20.16 3.48
C SER A 16 -29.19 18.91 2.88
N ASP A 17 -28.36 18.20 3.66
CA ASP A 17 -27.67 16.99 3.20
C ASP A 17 -28.63 15.92 2.66
N ALA A 18 -29.81 15.78 3.28
CA ALA A 18 -30.85 14.84 2.86
C ALA A 18 -31.47 15.24 1.51
N GLU A 19 -31.69 16.53 1.28
CA GLU A 19 -32.19 17.05 0.01
C GLU A 19 -31.12 16.96 -1.09
N TYR A 20 -29.87 17.25 -0.77
CA TYR A 20 -28.72 17.04 -1.66
C TYR A 20 -28.62 15.58 -2.10
N ASP A 21 -28.68 14.64 -1.15
CA ASP A 21 -28.61 13.20 -1.43
C ASP A 21 -29.76 12.74 -2.34
N LYS A 22 -30.99 13.20 -2.07
CA LYS A 22 -32.15 12.87 -2.90
C LYS A 22 -32.03 13.42 -4.33
N THR A 23 -31.63 14.68 -4.46
CA THR A 23 -31.51 15.36 -5.76
C THR A 23 -30.42 14.75 -6.61
N ILE A 24 -29.22 14.51 -6.07
CA ILE A 24 -28.12 13.91 -6.83
C ILE A 24 -28.40 12.46 -7.23
N ARG A 25 -29.09 11.67 -6.39
CA ARG A 25 -29.50 10.30 -6.77
C ARG A 25 -30.48 10.31 -7.94
N SER A 26 -31.49 11.18 -7.89
CA SER A 26 -32.44 11.37 -9.00
C SER A 26 -31.74 11.80 -10.29
N PHE A 27 -30.76 12.70 -10.16
CA PHE A 27 -29.93 13.17 -11.25
C PHE A 27 -29.11 12.03 -11.88
N CYS A 28 -28.40 11.23 -11.07
CA CYS A 28 -27.65 10.06 -11.54
C CYS A 28 -28.54 9.05 -12.29
N VAL A 29 -29.77 8.81 -11.81
CA VAL A 29 -30.72 7.93 -12.50
C VAL A 29 -31.14 8.51 -13.85
N SER A 30 -31.37 9.82 -13.91
CA SER A 30 -31.73 10.51 -15.15
C SER A 30 -30.60 10.47 -16.18
N LEU A 31 -29.34 10.67 -15.76
CA LEU A 31 -28.17 10.58 -16.63
C LEU A 31 -28.01 9.19 -17.26
N LYS A 32 -28.23 8.12 -16.48
CA LYS A 32 -28.11 6.73 -16.95
C LYS A 32 -29.15 6.36 -18.01
N LYS A 33 -30.24 7.12 -18.14
CA LYS A 33 -31.27 6.93 -19.18
C LYS A 33 -30.89 7.56 -20.52
N LEU A 34 -29.91 8.47 -20.54
CA LEU A 34 -29.47 9.12 -21.78
C LEU A 34 -28.62 8.16 -22.64
N SER A 35 -28.78 8.24 -23.96
CA SER A 35 -27.92 7.52 -24.89
C SER A 35 -26.54 8.18 -25.00
N PHE A 36 -25.52 7.42 -25.37
CA PHE A 36 -24.15 7.95 -25.55
C PHE A 36 -24.11 9.10 -26.57
N GLY A 37 -24.86 9.02 -27.66
CA GLY A 37 -24.95 10.10 -28.66
C GLY A 37 -25.59 11.38 -28.10
N ALA A 38 -26.59 11.26 -27.22
CA ALA A 38 -27.19 12.42 -26.56
C ALA A 38 -26.24 13.07 -25.53
N LEU A 39 -25.38 12.28 -24.89
CA LEU A 39 -24.39 12.75 -23.92
C LEU A 39 -23.21 13.49 -24.57
N VAL A 40 -22.74 13.03 -25.73
CA VAL A 40 -21.66 13.72 -26.45
C VAL A 40 -22.18 14.98 -27.16
N GLY A 41 -23.47 14.99 -27.53
CA GLY A 41 -24.10 16.11 -28.23
C GLY A 41 -23.74 16.13 -29.72
N PRO A 42 -24.55 16.80 -30.57
CA PRO A 42 -24.17 17.03 -31.97
C PRO A 42 -23.18 18.19 -32.07
N ASN A 43 -22.12 18.05 -32.88
CA ASN A 43 -21.19 19.14 -33.25
C ASN A 43 -21.84 20.26 -34.09
N THR A 44 -23.16 20.30 -34.22
CA THR A 44 -23.87 21.23 -35.09
C THR A 44 -24.75 22.16 -34.28
N SER A 45 -24.52 23.46 -34.46
CA SER A 45 -25.23 24.66 -33.95
C SER A 45 -24.65 25.37 -32.72
N GLY A 46 -23.40 25.85 -32.80
CA GLY A 46 -22.89 27.02 -32.04
C GLY A 46 -22.74 26.88 -30.53
N GLN A 47 -23.27 25.83 -29.92
CA GLN A 47 -22.99 25.38 -28.56
C GLN A 47 -21.87 24.35 -28.68
N GLY A 48 -20.70 24.63 -28.11
CA GLY A 48 -19.51 23.76 -28.20
C GLY A 48 -19.74 22.35 -27.65
N ASN A 49 -18.69 21.53 -27.68
CA ASN A 49 -18.73 20.17 -27.11
C ASN A 49 -19.19 20.25 -25.64
N HIS A 50 -20.02 19.31 -25.16
CA HIS A 50 -20.49 19.34 -23.77
C HIS A 50 -19.34 19.35 -22.74
N LEU A 51 -18.15 18.82 -23.10
CA LEU A 51 -16.94 18.90 -22.28
C LEU A 51 -16.30 20.30 -22.20
N GLU A 52 -16.69 21.24 -23.06
CA GLU A 52 -16.27 22.65 -23.02
C GLU A 52 -17.23 23.50 -22.19
N ILE A 53 -18.52 23.13 -22.17
CA ILE A 53 -19.56 23.83 -21.41
C ILE A 53 -19.53 23.43 -19.93
N LEU A 54 -19.25 22.15 -19.64
CA LEU A 54 -19.26 21.62 -18.28
C LEU A 54 -17.93 21.89 -17.57
N ASP A 55 -18.00 22.51 -16.39
CA ASP A 55 -16.85 22.59 -15.47
C ASP A 55 -16.68 21.27 -14.71
N PRO A 56 -15.50 20.60 -14.77
CA PRO A 56 -15.25 19.36 -14.04
C PRO A 56 -15.29 19.50 -12.52
N ALA A 57 -15.03 20.69 -11.94
CA ALA A 57 -15.12 20.94 -10.50
C ALA A 57 -16.55 21.17 -10.02
N ILE A 58 -17.43 21.70 -10.87
CA ILE A 58 -18.82 22.03 -10.51
C ILE A 58 -19.77 20.91 -10.94
N HIS A 59 -19.61 20.37 -12.14
CA HIS A 59 -20.54 19.42 -12.76
C HIS A 59 -19.92 18.02 -12.87
N SER A 60 -19.18 17.58 -11.84
CA SER A 60 -18.31 16.41 -11.90
C SER A 60 -19.01 15.12 -12.34
N VAL A 61 -20.23 14.86 -11.84
CA VAL A 61 -21.00 13.66 -12.25
C VAL A 61 -21.36 13.71 -13.73
N ALA A 62 -21.88 14.84 -14.20
CA ALA A 62 -22.26 15.03 -15.60
C ALA A 62 -21.03 14.92 -16.52
N TYR A 63 -19.95 15.62 -16.16
CA TYR A 63 -18.69 15.63 -16.87
C TYR A 63 -18.12 14.22 -17.03
N LEU A 64 -18.12 13.42 -15.96
CA LEU A 64 -17.66 12.03 -15.95
C LEU A 64 -18.48 11.14 -16.91
N HIS A 65 -19.81 11.27 -16.91
CA HIS A 65 -20.65 10.49 -17.83
C HIS A 65 -20.43 10.88 -19.29
N VAL A 66 -20.26 12.18 -19.57
CA VAL A 66 -19.93 12.66 -20.92
C VAL A 66 -18.56 12.16 -21.37
N LEU A 67 -17.53 12.23 -20.51
CA LEU A 67 -16.20 11.69 -20.80
C LEU A 67 -16.24 10.20 -21.17
N LEU A 68 -16.96 9.39 -20.39
CA LEU A 68 -17.10 7.96 -20.67
C LEU A 68 -17.88 7.71 -21.97
N ALA A 69 -18.90 8.51 -22.28
CA ALA A 69 -19.60 8.44 -23.55
C ALA A 69 -18.69 8.79 -24.73
N CYS A 70 -17.88 9.85 -24.61
CA CYS A 70 -16.86 10.21 -25.59
C CYS A 70 -15.87 9.07 -25.82
N HIS A 71 -15.40 8.41 -24.76
CA HIS A 71 -14.51 7.26 -24.85
C HIS A 71 -15.14 6.12 -25.65
N GLN A 72 -16.39 5.77 -25.36
CA GLN A 72 -17.08 4.68 -26.05
C GLN A 72 -17.33 4.95 -27.53
N ILE A 73 -17.61 6.21 -27.90
CA ILE A 73 -17.75 6.59 -29.32
C ILE A 73 -16.38 6.57 -30.00
N SER A 74 -15.36 7.16 -29.37
CA SER A 74 -13.97 7.20 -29.84
C SER A 74 -13.41 5.80 -30.11
N GLN A 75 -13.75 4.79 -29.31
CA GLN A 75 -13.33 3.42 -29.58
C GLN A 75 -13.75 2.88 -30.96
N LYS A 76 -14.85 3.39 -31.52
CA LYS A 76 -15.40 2.99 -32.83
C LYS A 76 -14.88 3.84 -33.98
N SER A 77 -14.70 5.14 -33.77
CA SER A 77 -14.37 6.10 -34.84
C SER A 77 -12.91 6.54 -34.86
N ASP A 78 -12.36 6.92 -33.71
CA ASP A 78 -11.01 7.47 -33.59
C ASP A 78 -10.39 7.09 -32.23
N LYS A 79 -9.55 6.05 -32.24
CA LYS A 79 -8.89 5.54 -31.02
C LYS A 79 -7.81 6.48 -30.48
N SER A 80 -7.41 7.52 -31.23
CA SER A 80 -6.32 8.41 -30.86
C SER A 80 -6.73 9.46 -29.81
N SER A 81 -8.01 9.85 -29.76
CA SER A 81 -8.52 10.87 -28.82
C SER A 81 -8.24 10.57 -27.34
N PHE A 82 -8.25 9.30 -26.93
CA PHE A 82 -7.94 8.89 -25.56
C PHE A 82 -6.49 8.40 -25.37
N GLN A 83 -5.64 8.46 -26.41
CA GLN A 83 -4.20 8.23 -26.24
C GLN A 83 -3.53 9.47 -25.65
N PRO A 84 -2.32 9.34 -25.06
CA PRO A 84 -1.58 10.49 -24.56
C PRO A 84 -1.38 11.56 -25.63
N GLY A 85 -1.84 12.79 -25.33
CA GLY A 85 -1.84 13.94 -26.24
C GLY A 85 -3.15 14.15 -27.01
N GLY A 86 -4.12 13.24 -26.91
CA GLY A 86 -5.47 13.43 -27.45
C GLY A 86 -6.37 14.25 -26.52
N GLU A 87 -7.42 14.83 -27.08
CA GLU A 87 -8.36 15.70 -26.36
C GLU A 87 -9.05 14.96 -25.19
N GLY A 88 -9.58 13.76 -25.43
CA GLY A 88 -10.25 12.97 -24.38
C GLY A 88 -9.31 12.58 -23.24
N TRP A 89 -8.03 12.33 -23.55
CA TRP A 89 -7.00 12.10 -22.54
C TRP A 89 -6.76 13.33 -21.68
N GLU A 90 -6.54 14.49 -22.29
CA GLU A 90 -6.31 15.74 -21.56
C GLU A 90 -7.49 16.10 -20.65
N LYS A 91 -8.72 16.00 -21.16
CA LYS A 91 -9.95 16.26 -20.39
C LYS A 91 -10.10 15.29 -19.21
N ALA A 92 -9.72 14.01 -19.37
CA ALA A 92 -9.70 13.05 -18.27
C ALA A 92 -8.65 13.39 -17.20
N LEU A 93 -7.45 13.85 -17.61
CA LEU A 93 -6.42 14.27 -16.66
C LEU A 93 -6.86 15.50 -15.87
N ILE A 94 -7.42 16.51 -16.55
CA ILE A 94 -7.98 17.72 -15.92
C ILE A 94 -9.09 17.35 -14.92
N PHE A 95 -9.94 16.40 -15.29
CA PHE A 95 -10.99 15.91 -14.39
C PHE A 95 -10.41 15.38 -13.09
N PHE A 96 -9.38 14.52 -13.14
CA PHE A 96 -8.71 13.97 -11.95
C PHE A 96 -8.08 15.02 -11.03
N GLU A 97 -7.75 16.20 -11.55
CA GLU A 97 -7.22 17.30 -10.76
C GLU A 97 -8.32 18.12 -10.06
N LYS A 98 -9.50 18.24 -10.70
CA LYS A 98 -10.49 19.26 -10.36
C LYS A 98 -11.79 18.73 -9.77
N PHE A 99 -12.17 17.46 -9.98
CA PHE A 99 -13.50 16.96 -9.62
C PHE A 99 -13.93 17.26 -8.19
N ASP A 100 -15.23 17.46 -7.95
CA ASP A 100 -15.80 17.53 -6.62
C ASP A 100 -15.87 16.12 -6.01
N PRO A 101 -15.17 15.86 -4.90
CA PRO A 101 -15.11 14.53 -4.32
C PRO A 101 -16.45 14.08 -3.75
N VAL A 102 -17.34 14.98 -3.33
CA VAL A 102 -18.67 14.64 -2.81
C VAL A 102 -19.56 14.11 -3.93
N GLN A 103 -19.56 14.76 -5.09
CA GLN A 103 -20.28 14.33 -6.29
C GLN A 103 -19.80 12.96 -6.79
N VAL A 104 -18.48 12.76 -6.85
CA VAL A 104 -17.91 11.49 -7.31
C VAL A 104 -18.31 10.31 -6.42
N ARG A 105 -18.62 10.53 -5.12
CA ARG A 105 -19.13 9.46 -4.24
C ARG A 105 -20.42 8.81 -4.75
N TYR A 106 -21.19 9.51 -5.57
CA TYR A 106 -22.45 9.01 -6.17
C TYR A 106 -22.27 8.36 -7.55
N ALA A 107 -21.08 8.45 -8.14
CA ALA A 107 -20.74 7.93 -9.47
C ALA A 107 -19.50 7.03 -9.43
N GLY A 108 -19.40 6.19 -8.39
CA GLY A 108 -18.17 5.47 -8.09
C GLY A 108 -17.76 4.46 -9.16
N ARG A 109 -18.71 3.74 -9.77
CA ARG A 109 -18.42 2.76 -10.83
C ARG A 109 -17.91 3.44 -12.09
N GLU A 110 -18.52 4.56 -12.44
CA GLU A 110 -18.14 5.40 -13.57
C GLU A 110 -16.73 5.98 -13.34
N PHE A 111 -16.45 6.41 -12.11
CA PHE A 111 -15.13 6.93 -11.73
C PHE A 111 -14.05 5.85 -11.80
N THR A 112 -14.28 4.68 -11.22
CA THR A 112 -13.32 3.58 -11.28
C THR A 112 -13.09 3.11 -12.71
N ASN A 113 -14.12 3.09 -13.56
CA ASN A 113 -13.99 2.76 -14.97
C ASN A 113 -13.07 3.76 -15.70
N LEU A 114 -13.24 5.06 -15.47
CA LEU A 114 -12.35 6.07 -16.06
C LEU A 114 -10.89 5.89 -15.61
N VAL A 115 -10.68 5.62 -14.31
CA VAL A 115 -9.36 5.33 -13.73
C VAL A 115 -8.72 4.11 -14.39
N GLU A 116 -9.48 3.03 -14.57
CA GLU A 116 -9.04 1.81 -15.24
C GLU A 116 -8.68 2.06 -16.71
N ILE A 117 -9.52 2.78 -17.46
CA ILE A 117 -9.26 3.16 -18.85
C ILE A 117 -7.92 3.91 -18.97
N ILE A 118 -7.72 4.96 -18.17
CA ILE A 118 -6.50 5.77 -18.22
C ILE A 118 -5.26 4.96 -17.84
N ALA A 119 -5.34 4.10 -16.82
CA ALA A 119 -4.23 3.27 -16.42
C ALA A 119 -3.89 2.17 -17.44
N VAL A 120 -4.91 1.59 -18.10
CA VAL A 120 -4.71 0.63 -19.20
C VAL A 120 -4.00 1.30 -20.36
N ILE A 121 -4.42 2.50 -20.76
CA ILE A 121 -3.76 3.28 -21.83
C ILE A 121 -2.32 3.66 -21.43
N ALA A 122 -2.10 3.97 -20.15
CA ALA A 122 -0.78 4.28 -19.60
C ALA A 122 0.09 3.04 -19.34
N SER A 123 -0.33 1.83 -19.71
CA SER A 123 0.36 0.59 -19.30
C SER A 123 1.74 0.36 -19.93
N THR A 124 2.13 1.13 -20.95
CA THR A 124 3.48 1.07 -21.52
C THR A 124 4.44 1.98 -20.74
N PRO A 125 5.71 1.58 -20.52
CA PRO A 125 6.66 2.36 -19.71
C PRO A 125 6.80 3.82 -20.12
N GLN A 126 6.82 4.10 -21.43
CA GLN A 126 6.96 5.46 -21.98
C GLN A 126 5.74 6.34 -21.68
N LYS A 127 4.54 5.75 -21.57
CA LYS A 127 3.28 6.45 -21.31
C LYS A 127 2.89 6.47 -19.83
N SER A 128 3.46 5.56 -19.03
CA SER A 128 3.12 5.40 -17.61
C SER A 128 3.37 6.67 -16.80
N LEU A 129 4.43 7.43 -17.10
CA LEU A 129 4.80 8.63 -16.34
C LEU A 129 3.71 9.72 -16.37
N LEU A 130 3.02 9.89 -17.50
CA LEU A 130 2.00 10.92 -17.69
C LEU A 130 0.74 10.69 -16.84
N ALA A 131 0.45 9.43 -16.48
CA ALA A 131 -0.73 9.07 -15.69
C ALA A 131 -0.48 9.09 -14.18
N ILE A 132 0.78 9.10 -13.72
CA ILE A 132 1.10 8.95 -12.29
C ILE A 132 0.56 10.10 -11.46
N GLN A 133 0.85 11.34 -11.84
CA GLN A 133 0.39 12.51 -11.08
C GLN A 133 -1.14 12.63 -11.09
N PRO A 134 -1.84 12.50 -12.22
CA PRO A 134 -3.30 12.50 -12.26
C PRO A 134 -3.93 11.36 -11.44
N LEU A 135 -3.43 10.13 -11.52
CA LEU A 135 -3.96 9.00 -10.73
C LEU A 135 -3.74 9.21 -9.22
N LYS A 136 -2.59 9.76 -8.82
CA LYS A 136 -2.34 10.15 -7.43
C LYS A 136 -3.31 11.24 -6.97
N ASN A 137 -3.52 12.26 -7.79
CA ASN A 137 -4.48 13.33 -7.51
C ASN A 137 -5.89 12.76 -7.37
N ALA A 138 -6.31 11.87 -8.25
CA ALA A 138 -7.62 11.25 -8.19
C ALA A 138 -7.84 10.45 -6.90
N LEU A 139 -6.84 9.66 -6.50
CA LEU A 139 -6.88 8.85 -5.28
C LEU A 139 -6.94 9.74 -4.04
N LEU A 140 -6.02 10.70 -3.90
CA LEU A 140 -5.90 11.54 -2.71
C LEU A 140 -6.95 12.65 -2.63
N ARG A 141 -7.57 13.02 -3.75
CA ARG A 141 -8.69 13.97 -3.76
C ARG A 141 -9.98 13.29 -3.31
N LEU A 142 -10.18 12.01 -3.67
CA LEU A 142 -11.30 11.21 -3.19
C LEU A 142 -11.15 10.81 -1.72
N ASP A 143 -9.98 10.33 -1.33
CA ASP A 143 -9.63 9.99 0.05
C ASP A 143 -8.28 10.62 0.46
N PRO A 144 -8.30 11.83 1.04
CA PRO A 144 -7.08 12.49 1.52
C PRO A 144 -6.31 11.69 2.58
N SER A 145 -7.03 10.86 3.35
CA SER A 145 -6.45 10.02 4.40
C SER A 145 -5.77 8.77 3.86
N GLY A 146 -6.23 8.25 2.71
CA GLY A 146 -5.79 6.96 2.14
C GLY A 146 -6.11 5.77 3.04
N SER A 147 -7.11 5.90 3.93
CA SER A 147 -7.42 4.91 4.96
C SER A 147 -8.20 3.70 4.45
N THR A 148 -8.86 3.82 3.29
CA THR A 148 -9.68 2.74 2.74
C THR A 148 -9.07 2.22 1.43
N LEU A 149 -8.72 0.94 1.40
CA LEU A 149 -8.13 0.30 0.23
C LEU A 149 -9.11 0.30 -0.94
N THR A 150 -8.62 0.66 -2.12
CA THR A 150 -9.36 0.57 -3.39
C THR A 150 -8.50 -0.09 -4.46
N ALA A 151 -9.10 -0.63 -5.52
CA ALA A 151 -8.38 -1.15 -6.67
C ALA A 151 -7.44 -0.10 -7.32
N THR A 152 -7.80 1.19 -7.21
CA THR A 152 -6.96 2.31 -7.67
C THR A 152 -5.62 2.36 -6.96
N HIS A 153 -5.53 1.97 -5.68
CA HIS A 153 -4.26 1.91 -4.96
C HIS A 153 -3.30 0.91 -5.63
N THR A 154 -3.77 -0.32 -5.85
CA THR A 154 -2.98 -1.38 -6.52
C THR A 154 -2.57 -0.94 -7.92
N LEU A 155 -3.50 -0.37 -8.67
CA LEU A 155 -3.27 0.10 -10.04
C LEU A 155 -2.23 1.22 -10.09
N PHE A 156 -2.35 2.21 -9.21
CA PHE A 156 -1.41 3.33 -9.10
C PHE A 156 0.00 2.87 -8.75
N VAL A 157 0.14 2.00 -7.73
CA VAL A 157 1.45 1.48 -7.31
C VAL A 157 2.08 0.63 -8.43
N ARG A 158 1.27 -0.18 -9.13
CA ARG A 158 1.72 -0.94 -10.30
C ARG A 158 2.23 0.00 -11.41
N THR A 159 1.52 1.08 -11.71
CA THR A 159 1.93 2.08 -12.70
C THR A 159 3.23 2.79 -12.30
N CYS A 160 3.38 3.14 -11.02
CA CYS A 160 4.62 3.73 -10.51
C CYS A 160 5.81 2.79 -10.66
N LEU A 161 5.62 1.50 -10.37
CA LEU A 161 6.67 0.49 -10.50
C LEU A 161 7.08 0.29 -11.96
N LYS A 162 6.11 0.22 -12.90
CA LYS A 162 6.38 0.12 -14.34
C LYS A 162 7.14 1.33 -14.90
N ALA A 163 6.85 2.53 -14.39
CA ALA A 163 7.52 3.76 -14.80
C ALA A 163 8.85 4.02 -14.06
N ASN A 164 9.26 3.13 -13.15
CA ASN A 164 10.37 3.35 -12.22
C ASN A 164 10.25 4.65 -11.38
N ALA A 165 9.02 5.12 -11.15
CA ALA A 165 8.72 6.39 -10.48
C ALA A 165 8.47 6.17 -8.96
N CYS A 166 9.41 5.51 -8.29
CA CYS A 166 9.25 5.05 -6.90
C CYS A 166 8.93 6.17 -5.90
N ARG A 167 9.52 7.37 -6.09
CA ARG A 167 9.27 8.53 -5.21
C ARG A 167 7.82 9.03 -5.29
N ALA A 168 7.18 8.91 -6.45
CA ALA A 168 5.81 9.39 -6.63
C ALA A 168 4.77 8.55 -5.88
N ALA A 169 5.11 7.30 -5.54
CA ALA A 169 4.23 6.39 -4.82
C ALA A 169 4.20 6.62 -3.29
N LEU A 170 5.24 7.24 -2.72
CA LEU A 170 5.39 7.41 -1.26
C LEU A 170 4.19 8.09 -0.59
N PRO A 171 3.60 9.18 -1.13
CA PRO A 171 2.43 9.78 -0.51
C PRO A 171 1.28 8.77 -0.31
N VAL A 172 1.10 7.81 -1.22
CA VAL A 172 0.04 6.80 -1.08
C VAL A 172 0.48 5.64 -0.19
N LEU A 173 1.73 5.18 -0.27
CA LEU A 173 2.23 4.04 0.51
C LEU A 173 2.43 4.36 2.00
N GLU A 174 2.80 5.59 2.33
CA GLU A 174 3.02 6.03 3.72
C GLU A 174 1.71 6.21 4.51
N ARG A 175 0.56 6.25 3.81
CA ARG A 175 -0.76 6.35 4.43
C ARG A 175 -1.23 4.95 4.89
N PRO A 176 -1.48 4.74 6.18
CA PRO A 176 -1.93 3.45 6.68
C PRO A 176 -3.36 3.15 6.24
N ILE A 177 -3.56 1.96 5.69
CA ILE A 177 -4.88 1.43 5.36
C ILE A 177 -5.48 0.81 6.63
N PHE A 178 -6.65 1.30 7.03
CA PHE A 178 -7.41 0.81 8.17
C PHE A 178 -8.66 0.00 7.76
N HIS A 179 -9.15 0.19 6.54
CA HIS A 179 -10.35 -0.48 6.07
C HIS A 179 -10.20 -1.07 4.67
N ILE A 180 -10.65 -2.31 4.52
CA ILE A 180 -10.92 -2.94 3.23
C ILE A 180 -12.45 -3.08 3.13
N PRO A 181 -13.11 -2.46 2.15
CA PRO A 181 -14.56 -2.53 1.99
C PRO A 181 -15.05 -3.98 1.86
N THR A 182 -16.05 -4.36 2.65
CA THR A 182 -16.66 -5.69 2.59
C THR A 182 -18.18 -5.61 2.58
N SER A 183 -18.84 -6.68 2.13
CA SER A 183 -20.31 -6.77 2.17
C SER A 183 -20.89 -6.80 3.58
N VAL A 184 -20.09 -7.17 4.59
CA VAL A 184 -20.51 -7.18 6.01
C VAL A 184 -20.79 -5.77 6.50
N ASP A 185 -20.10 -4.77 5.95
CA ASP A 185 -20.29 -3.37 6.33
C ASP A 185 -21.67 -2.83 5.95
N ARG A 186 -22.44 -3.52 5.08
CA ARG A 186 -23.76 -3.06 4.61
C ARG A 186 -24.75 -2.85 5.77
N THR A 187 -24.73 -3.73 6.76
CA THR A 187 -25.66 -3.67 7.90
C THR A 187 -25.37 -2.43 8.75
N TYR A 188 -24.09 -2.14 8.99
CA TYR A 188 -23.65 -0.92 9.66
C TYR A 188 -24.13 0.34 8.91
N HIS A 189 -23.85 0.43 7.60
CA HIS A 189 -24.21 1.61 6.80
C HIS A 189 -25.72 1.89 6.78
N LYS A 190 -26.54 0.84 6.68
CA LYS A 190 -28.00 0.97 6.72
C LYS A 190 -28.50 1.50 8.06
N ARG A 191 -27.96 0.98 9.17
CA ARG A 191 -28.38 1.37 10.53
C ARG A 191 -27.91 2.77 10.90
N ALA A 192 -26.68 3.10 10.52
CA ALA A 192 -26.10 4.41 10.78
C ALA A 192 -26.66 5.53 9.86
N GLN A 193 -27.49 5.19 8.87
CA GLN A 193 -28.14 6.13 7.93
C GLN A 193 -27.16 7.15 7.32
N ILE A 194 -25.96 6.67 6.99
CA ILE A 194 -24.87 7.51 6.54
C ILE A 194 -25.14 8.01 5.13
N LEU A 195 -25.22 9.34 4.97
CA LEU A 195 -25.31 9.99 3.67
C LEU A 195 -23.90 10.21 3.07
N PRO A 196 -23.64 9.81 1.81
CA PRO A 196 -22.33 9.99 1.18
C PRO A 196 -21.92 11.46 1.01
N CYS A 197 -22.86 12.41 1.04
CA CYS A 197 -22.57 13.83 0.83
C CYS A 197 -21.90 14.53 2.01
N VAL A 198 -21.95 13.96 3.21
CA VAL A 198 -21.41 14.58 4.42
C VAL A 198 -19.88 14.68 4.34
N LYS A 199 -19.36 15.88 4.57
CA LYS A 199 -17.93 16.19 4.36
C LYS A 199 -17.01 15.60 5.42
N ASP A 200 -17.41 15.62 6.69
CA ASP A 200 -16.55 15.25 7.84
C ASP A 200 -16.49 13.74 8.14
N GLN A 201 -16.86 12.90 7.18
CA GLN A 201 -16.88 11.45 7.38
C GLN A 201 -15.57 10.76 6.98
N SER A 202 -15.28 9.65 7.67
CA SER A 202 -14.21 8.71 7.31
C SER A 202 -14.43 8.15 5.90
N SER A 203 -13.36 7.88 5.15
CA SER A 203 -13.47 7.29 3.82
C SER A 203 -14.19 5.93 3.81
N SER A 204 -14.17 5.23 4.94
CA SER A 204 -14.89 3.98 5.14
C SER A 204 -16.41 4.09 5.03
N THR A 205 -16.99 5.27 5.19
CA THR A 205 -18.44 5.46 5.18
C THR A 205 -19.02 5.62 3.77
N PHE A 206 -18.19 6.05 2.81
CA PHE A 206 -18.60 6.27 1.43
C PHE A 206 -17.89 5.34 0.43
N ILE A 207 -16.66 4.91 0.70
CA ILE A 207 -15.96 3.87 -0.08
C ILE A 207 -16.45 2.50 0.41
N THR A 208 -17.62 2.11 -0.09
CA THR A 208 -18.28 0.84 0.26
C THR A 208 -18.29 -0.11 -0.92
N ASP A 209 -18.59 -1.39 -0.67
CA ASP A 209 -18.77 -2.41 -1.71
C ASP A 209 -19.90 -2.07 -2.70
N LEU A 210 -20.90 -1.29 -2.27
CA LEU A 210 -22.02 -0.85 -3.10
C LEU A 210 -21.73 0.45 -3.88
N SER A 211 -20.87 1.32 -3.35
CA SER A 211 -20.55 2.63 -3.96
C SER A 211 -19.89 2.51 -5.34
N GLY A 212 -19.21 1.39 -5.59
CA GLY A 212 -18.35 1.20 -6.75
C GLY A 212 -16.98 1.86 -6.65
N LEU A 213 -16.75 2.77 -5.68
CA LEU A 213 -15.48 3.50 -5.49
C LEU A 213 -14.32 2.56 -5.09
N ALA A 214 -14.63 1.48 -4.39
CA ALA A 214 -13.66 0.45 -4.02
C ALA A 214 -13.06 -0.25 -5.25
N GLY A 215 -13.80 -0.29 -6.36
CA GLY A 215 -13.50 -1.13 -7.51
C GLY A 215 -13.56 -2.63 -7.18
N MET A 216 -13.01 -3.46 -8.06
CA MET A 216 -12.95 -4.91 -7.86
C MET A 216 -11.80 -5.28 -6.91
N ILE A 217 -12.10 -5.36 -5.61
CA ILE A 217 -11.14 -5.82 -4.60
C ILE A 217 -11.21 -7.34 -4.51
N THR A 218 -10.16 -8.00 -4.97
CA THR A 218 -9.94 -9.43 -4.78
C THR A 218 -8.78 -9.63 -3.80
N HIS A 219 -8.61 -10.86 -3.31
CA HIS A 219 -7.41 -11.21 -2.55
C HIS A 219 -6.12 -10.90 -3.33
N HIS A 220 -6.12 -11.06 -4.66
CA HIS A 220 -4.98 -10.67 -5.50
C HIS A 220 -4.75 -9.15 -5.46
N THR A 221 -5.79 -8.34 -5.60
CA THR A 221 -5.70 -6.87 -5.54
C THR A 221 -5.01 -6.40 -4.25
N TYR A 222 -5.38 -7.01 -3.12
CA TYR A 222 -4.78 -6.76 -1.81
C TYR A 222 -3.31 -7.19 -1.76
N LEU A 223 -2.99 -8.43 -2.13
CA LEU A 223 -1.62 -8.93 -2.05
C LEU A 223 -0.67 -8.17 -3.00
N GLU A 224 -1.15 -7.85 -4.20
CA GLU A 224 -0.37 -7.11 -5.20
C GLU A 224 -0.04 -5.70 -4.72
N TYR A 225 -0.98 -5.00 -4.07
CA TYR A 225 -0.71 -3.67 -3.53
C TYR A 225 0.49 -3.69 -2.57
N TYR A 226 0.46 -4.61 -1.59
CA TYR A 226 1.54 -4.70 -0.60
C TYR A 226 2.83 -5.26 -1.21
N LEU A 227 2.76 -6.21 -2.14
CA LEU A 227 3.96 -6.71 -2.81
C LEU A 227 4.63 -5.61 -3.66
N TYR A 228 3.87 -4.88 -4.47
CA TYR A 228 4.40 -3.80 -5.29
C TYR A 228 4.91 -2.64 -4.41
N GLY A 229 4.20 -2.31 -3.34
CA GLY A 229 4.67 -1.35 -2.34
C GLY A 229 6.01 -1.76 -1.74
N ALA A 230 6.17 -3.03 -1.37
CA ALA A 230 7.45 -3.55 -0.89
C ALA A 230 8.55 -3.41 -1.95
N MET A 231 8.27 -3.70 -3.23
CA MET A 231 9.24 -3.56 -4.32
C MET A 231 9.69 -2.11 -4.49
N ILE A 232 8.78 -1.15 -4.37
CA ILE A 232 9.11 0.28 -4.38
C ILE A 232 10.04 0.64 -3.22
N TYR A 233 9.75 0.18 -2.01
CA TYR A 233 10.63 0.38 -0.85
C TYR A 233 12.00 -0.30 -1.02
N MET A 234 12.06 -1.48 -1.65
CA MET A 234 13.31 -2.16 -1.99
C MET A 234 14.18 -1.35 -2.97
N VAL A 235 13.58 -0.79 -4.03
CA VAL A 235 14.31 0.08 -4.97
C VAL A 235 14.90 1.30 -4.26
N ARG A 236 14.18 1.82 -3.26
CA ARG A 236 14.61 2.95 -2.43
C ARG A 236 15.57 2.56 -1.30
N LYS A 237 15.86 1.27 -1.11
CA LYS A 237 16.63 0.73 0.02
C LYS A 237 16.04 1.08 1.40
N GLU A 238 14.73 1.33 1.46
CA GLU A 238 13.96 1.55 2.69
C GLU A 238 13.56 0.17 3.25
N TRP A 239 14.54 -0.55 3.78
CA TRP A 239 14.41 -1.97 4.05
C TRP A 239 13.37 -2.32 5.11
N ASP A 240 13.24 -1.51 6.17
CA ASP A 240 12.29 -1.78 7.24
C ASP A 240 10.84 -1.65 6.76
N ASP A 241 10.54 -0.66 5.92
CA ASP A 241 9.24 -0.50 5.26
C ASP A 241 8.94 -1.66 4.31
N ALA A 242 9.92 -2.06 3.50
CA ALA A 242 9.81 -3.23 2.63
C ALA A 242 9.49 -4.50 3.43
N LEU A 243 10.18 -4.74 4.54
CA LEU A 243 9.93 -5.91 5.40
C LEU A 243 8.53 -5.91 6.01
N ARG A 244 8.02 -4.74 6.41
CA ARG A 244 6.65 -4.61 6.93
C ARG A 244 5.62 -4.96 5.86
N PHE A 245 5.78 -4.44 4.65
CA PHE A 245 4.87 -4.75 3.54
C PHE A 245 4.94 -6.23 3.13
N LEU A 246 6.14 -6.82 3.07
CA LEU A 246 6.31 -8.25 2.79
C LEU A 246 5.67 -9.13 3.87
N HIS A 247 5.80 -8.75 5.14
CA HIS A 247 5.14 -9.46 6.24
C HIS A 247 3.62 -9.49 6.05
N ILE A 248 3.00 -8.35 5.70
CA ILE A 248 1.55 -8.29 5.44
C ILE A 248 1.11 -9.30 4.37
N VAL A 249 1.89 -9.46 3.29
CA VAL A 249 1.59 -10.42 2.22
C VAL A 249 1.75 -11.87 2.69
N ILE A 250 2.85 -12.20 3.39
CA ILE A 250 3.15 -13.57 3.82
C ILE A 250 2.21 -14.04 4.93
N ALA A 251 1.76 -13.13 5.79
CA ALA A 251 0.82 -13.40 6.88
C ALA A 251 -0.65 -13.29 6.48
N ALA A 252 -0.95 -13.06 5.18
CA ALA A 252 -2.32 -13.02 4.71
C ALA A 252 -3.04 -14.36 5.00
N PRO A 253 -4.30 -14.33 5.46
CA PRO A 253 -5.02 -15.52 5.89
C PRO A 253 -5.26 -16.46 4.71
N VAL A 254 -4.94 -17.74 4.90
CA VAL A 254 -5.10 -18.81 3.90
C VAL A 254 -5.64 -20.07 4.57
N THR A 255 -6.54 -20.78 3.89
CA THR A 255 -7.19 -21.98 4.44
C THR A 255 -6.49 -23.28 4.08
N ASN A 256 -5.96 -23.44 2.86
CA ASN A 256 -5.24 -24.67 2.45
C ASN A 256 -4.22 -24.48 1.31
N THR A 257 -4.17 -23.30 0.69
CA THR A 257 -3.31 -23.03 -0.45
C THR A 257 -2.63 -21.67 -0.28
N VAL A 258 -1.45 -21.52 -0.87
CA VAL A 258 -0.74 -20.24 -0.92
C VAL A 258 -0.68 -19.75 -2.35
N SER A 259 -0.82 -18.44 -2.54
CA SER A 259 -0.72 -17.85 -3.88
C SER A 259 0.75 -17.73 -4.30
N LYS A 260 1.00 -17.70 -5.62
CA LYS A 260 2.35 -17.41 -6.16
C LYS A 260 2.88 -16.05 -5.70
N ILE A 261 1.99 -15.08 -5.48
CA ILE A 261 2.31 -13.74 -4.97
C ILE A 261 2.90 -13.84 -3.55
N MET A 262 2.33 -14.69 -2.69
CA MET A 262 2.86 -14.90 -1.34
C MET A 262 4.22 -15.61 -1.34
N VAL A 263 4.40 -16.59 -2.24
CA VAL A 263 5.69 -17.28 -2.42
C VAL A 263 6.76 -16.28 -2.89
N GLU A 264 6.42 -15.39 -3.82
CA GLU A 264 7.32 -14.35 -4.30
C GLU A 264 7.69 -13.34 -3.21
N ALA A 265 6.70 -12.95 -2.39
CA ALA A 265 6.94 -12.12 -1.23
C ALA A 265 7.88 -12.81 -0.22
N TYR A 266 7.75 -14.12 -0.01
CA TYR A 266 8.63 -14.88 0.87
C TYR A 266 10.07 -14.92 0.37
N LYS A 267 10.29 -15.19 -0.93
CA LYS A 267 11.62 -15.13 -1.56
C LYS A 267 12.27 -13.77 -1.35
N LYS A 268 11.55 -12.69 -1.66
CA LYS A 268 12.01 -11.31 -1.43
C LYS A 268 12.23 -11.00 0.05
N TRP A 269 11.42 -11.55 0.94
CA TRP A 269 11.57 -11.35 2.40
C TRP A 269 12.87 -11.95 2.92
N ILE A 270 13.27 -13.14 2.44
CA ILE A 270 14.58 -13.73 2.79
C ILE A 270 15.71 -12.77 2.38
N LEU A 271 15.73 -12.35 1.11
CA LEU A 271 16.77 -11.47 0.57
C LEU A 271 16.83 -10.15 1.33
N VAL A 272 15.68 -9.48 1.50
CA VAL A 272 15.61 -8.19 2.20
C VAL A 272 16.03 -8.34 3.66
N ARG A 273 15.68 -9.45 4.35
CA ARG A 273 16.15 -9.70 5.72
C ARG A 273 17.67 -9.80 5.80
N LEU A 274 18.29 -10.53 4.86
CA LEU A 274 19.74 -10.64 4.77
C LEU A 274 20.39 -9.28 4.51
N LEU A 275 19.87 -8.50 3.56
CA LEU A 275 20.38 -7.18 3.21
C LEU A 275 20.20 -6.15 4.34
N ALA A 276 19.11 -6.22 5.09
CA ALA A 276 18.76 -5.23 6.10
C ALA A 276 19.33 -5.52 7.48
N LYS A 277 19.35 -6.79 7.90
CA LYS A 277 19.67 -7.19 9.28
C LYS A 277 20.81 -8.22 9.36
N GLY A 278 21.32 -8.72 8.24
CA GLY A 278 22.43 -9.67 8.20
C GLY A 278 22.10 -11.07 8.70
N GLN A 279 20.82 -11.36 8.95
CA GLN A 279 20.35 -12.66 9.40
C GLN A 279 18.87 -12.86 9.05
N VAL A 280 18.50 -14.09 8.75
CA VAL A 280 17.10 -14.49 8.68
C VAL A 280 16.61 -14.79 10.10
N SER A 281 15.96 -13.81 10.72
CA SER A 281 15.27 -14.03 12.00
C SER A 281 14.05 -14.93 11.84
N ALA A 282 13.48 -15.39 12.95
CA ALA A 282 12.25 -16.16 12.93
C ALA A 282 11.15 -15.46 12.12
N LEU A 283 10.37 -16.27 11.39
CA LEU A 283 9.23 -15.80 10.61
C LEU A 283 8.30 -14.96 11.49
N PRO A 284 7.71 -13.89 10.94
CA PRO A 284 6.78 -13.08 11.69
C PRO A 284 5.59 -13.88 12.24
N ARG A 285 5.04 -13.42 13.36
CA ARG A 285 3.86 -14.05 13.97
C ARG A 285 2.65 -13.96 13.03
N GLY A 286 1.75 -14.95 13.12
CA GLY A 286 0.48 -14.98 12.39
C GLY A 286 0.48 -15.81 11.10
N ILE A 287 1.63 -16.34 10.67
CA ILE A 287 1.69 -17.19 9.47
C ILE A 287 1.31 -18.63 9.85
N PRO A 288 0.31 -19.25 9.18
CA PRO A 288 -0.05 -20.65 9.43
C PRO A 288 1.13 -21.62 9.20
N PRO A 289 1.37 -22.61 10.08
CA PRO A 289 2.50 -23.52 9.95
C PRO A 289 2.55 -24.30 8.62
N PHE A 290 1.39 -24.64 8.05
CA PHE A 290 1.33 -25.31 6.75
C PHE A 290 1.85 -24.39 5.63
N ALA A 291 1.50 -23.10 5.66
CA ALA A 291 1.94 -22.11 4.68
C ALA A 291 3.47 -21.94 4.75
N VAL A 292 4.04 -21.89 5.97
CA VAL A 292 5.49 -21.87 6.17
C VAL A 292 6.18 -23.05 5.50
N LYS A 293 5.65 -24.27 5.65
CA LYS A 293 6.21 -25.46 4.99
C LYS A 293 6.19 -25.32 3.47
N ILE A 294 5.08 -24.83 2.90
CA ILE A 294 4.96 -24.64 1.45
C ILE A 294 5.95 -23.57 0.97
N PHE A 295 6.03 -22.42 1.66
CA PHE A 295 6.97 -21.36 1.31
C PHE A 295 8.41 -21.88 1.23
N LYS A 296 8.89 -22.52 2.30
CA LYS A 296 10.23 -23.13 2.34
C LYS A 296 10.44 -24.15 1.24
N SER A 297 9.43 -24.99 0.96
CA SER A 297 9.53 -26.01 -0.08
C SER A 297 9.65 -25.43 -1.49
N LEU A 298 9.05 -24.26 -1.75
CA LEU A 298 9.05 -23.58 -3.05
C LEU A 298 10.18 -22.56 -3.21
N SER A 299 10.89 -22.23 -2.12
CA SER A 299 12.00 -21.26 -2.12
C SER A 299 13.33 -21.87 -1.65
N ARG A 300 13.52 -23.20 -1.82
CA ARG A 300 14.75 -23.89 -1.37
C ARG A 300 16.06 -23.21 -1.79
N PRO A 301 16.21 -22.69 -3.03
CA PRO A 301 17.44 -21.99 -3.41
C PRO A 301 17.69 -20.71 -2.58
N TYR A 302 16.63 -20.01 -2.17
CA TYR A 302 16.74 -18.84 -1.29
C TYR A 302 17.04 -19.20 0.17
N GLU A 303 16.49 -20.32 0.66
CA GLU A 303 16.85 -20.87 1.97
C GLU A 303 18.34 -21.27 2.01
N ALA A 304 18.84 -21.89 0.94
CA ALA A 304 20.25 -22.25 0.82
C ALA A 304 21.16 -21.01 0.87
N LEU A 305 20.80 -19.93 0.18
CA LEU A 305 21.51 -18.64 0.29
C LEU A 305 21.50 -18.12 1.72
N ALA A 306 20.38 -18.22 2.44
CA ALA A 306 20.27 -17.77 3.82
C ALA A 306 21.15 -18.60 4.78
N ASP A 307 21.18 -19.92 4.60
CA ASP A 307 22.04 -20.82 5.40
C ASP A 307 23.53 -20.56 5.13
N ILE A 308 23.92 -20.36 3.86
CA ILE A 308 25.30 -20.00 3.50
C ILE A 308 25.66 -18.61 4.07
N PHE A 309 24.74 -17.66 4.05
CA PHE A 309 24.97 -16.33 4.64
C PHE A 309 25.18 -16.41 6.16
N ARG A 310 24.52 -17.35 6.83
CA ARG A 310 24.62 -17.55 8.30
C ARG A 310 25.94 -18.22 8.69
N ASP A 311 26.23 -19.38 8.10
CA ASP A 311 27.27 -20.30 8.57
C ASP A 311 28.39 -20.56 7.53
N GLY A 312 28.24 -20.08 6.30
CA GLY A 312 29.16 -20.32 5.19
C GLY A 312 30.21 -19.22 5.01
N THR A 313 30.96 -19.30 3.90
CA THR A 313 31.99 -18.34 3.49
C THR A 313 31.51 -17.47 2.32
N LEU A 314 32.18 -16.33 2.10
CA LEU A 314 31.89 -15.45 0.97
C LEU A 314 32.05 -16.16 -0.38
N GLN A 315 33.13 -16.95 -0.56
CA GLN A 315 33.35 -17.74 -1.78
C GLN A 315 32.19 -18.69 -2.08
N ARG A 316 31.69 -19.38 -1.05
CA ARG A 316 30.57 -20.32 -1.20
C ARG A 316 29.30 -19.59 -1.59
N LEU A 317 29.07 -18.39 -1.03
CA LEU A 317 27.94 -17.54 -1.40
C LEU A 317 28.05 -17.09 -2.87
N GLU A 318 29.21 -16.62 -3.30
CA GLU A 318 29.44 -16.18 -4.69
C GLU A 318 29.32 -17.37 -5.68
N ALA A 319 29.78 -18.56 -5.30
CA ALA A 319 29.60 -19.78 -6.08
C ALA A 319 28.12 -20.18 -6.21
N GLU A 320 27.34 -20.17 -5.14
CA GLU A 320 25.90 -20.47 -5.19
C GLU A 320 25.13 -19.46 -6.04
N ILE A 321 25.49 -18.17 -5.93
CA ILE A 321 24.90 -17.11 -6.75
C ILE A 321 25.17 -17.36 -8.24
N SER A 322 26.41 -17.74 -8.60
CA SER A 322 26.78 -17.98 -10.00
C SER A 322 26.11 -19.22 -10.60
N VAL A 323 25.91 -20.28 -9.81
CA VAL A 323 25.15 -21.47 -10.25
C VAL A 323 23.69 -21.14 -10.51
N GLY A 324 23.08 -20.27 -9.71
CA GLY A 324 21.65 -19.95 -9.79
C GLY A 324 21.24 -18.83 -10.76
N ILE A 325 22.14 -18.29 -11.59
CA ILE A 325 21.88 -17.09 -12.43
C ILE A 325 20.54 -17.17 -13.18
N ASP A 326 20.26 -18.27 -13.88
CA ASP A 326 19.02 -18.43 -14.65
C ASP A 326 17.76 -18.37 -13.78
N LEU A 327 17.81 -18.87 -12.55
CA LEU A 327 16.72 -18.81 -11.58
C LEU A 327 16.48 -17.36 -11.14
N TRP A 328 17.55 -16.65 -10.76
CA TRP A 328 17.45 -15.29 -10.23
C TRP A 328 17.02 -14.28 -11.29
N ASP A 329 17.53 -14.40 -12.51
CA ASP A 329 17.30 -13.46 -13.60
C ASP A 329 16.02 -13.78 -14.38
N ARG A 330 15.87 -14.99 -14.91
CA ARG A 330 14.79 -15.31 -15.86
C ARG A 330 13.50 -15.77 -15.20
N GLN A 331 13.60 -16.53 -14.09
CA GLN A 331 12.42 -17.10 -13.46
C GLN A 331 11.80 -16.14 -12.45
N ASP A 332 12.61 -15.61 -11.52
CA ASP A 332 12.11 -14.85 -10.37
C ASP A 332 12.33 -13.33 -10.47
N GLY A 333 13.21 -12.86 -11.37
CA GLY A 333 13.50 -11.43 -11.55
C GLY A 333 14.08 -10.74 -10.29
N ASN A 334 14.72 -11.50 -9.41
CA ASN A 334 15.24 -11.07 -8.12
C ASN A 334 16.77 -10.88 -8.11
N ALA A 335 17.44 -11.08 -9.25
CA ALA A 335 18.90 -11.08 -9.33
C ALA A 335 19.56 -9.82 -8.76
N HIS A 336 18.98 -8.63 -8.98
CA HIS A 336 19.48 -7.38 -8.42
C HIS A 336 19.60 -7.40 -6.88
N LEU A 337 18.71 -8.10 -6.18
CA LEU A 337 18.79 -8.26 -4.73
C LEU A 337 19.83 -9.31 -4.35
N VAL A 338 19.91 -10.41 -5.10
CA VAL A 338 20.89 -11.48 -4.89
C VAL A 338 22.32 -10.97 -5.08
N TYR A 339 22.59 -10.19 -6.13
CA TYR A 339 23.91 -9.60 -6.40
C TYR A 339 24.35 -8.57 -5.35
N GLN A 340 23.45 -8.07 -4.51
CA GLN A 340 23.81 -7.21 -3.37
C GLN A 340 24.25 -8.02 -2.13
N LEU A 341 23.98 -9.33 -2.08
CA LEU A 341 24.29 -10.17 -0.92
C LEU A 341 25.79 -10.26 -0.60
N PRO A 342 26.73 -10.39 -1.55
CA PRO A 342 28.17 -10.45 -1.23
C PRO A 342 28.66 -9.18 -0.50
N ALA A 343 28.22 -8.00 -0.96
CA ALA A 343 28.55 -6.74 -0.32
C ALA A 343 27.93 -6.64 1.09
N ALA A 344 26.68 -7.08 1.24
CA ALA A 344 26.02 -7.14 2.55
C ALA A 344 26.72 -8.14 3.50
N TYR A 345 27.14 -9.30 3.01
CA TYR A 345 27.86 -10.30 3.78
C TYR A 345 29.15 -9.71 4.37
N ARG A 346 29.95 -9.02 3.54
CA ARG A 346 31.17 -8.32 4.00
C ARG A 346 30.87 -7.31 5.09
N ARG A 347 29.87 -6.45 4.87
CA ARG A 347 29.42 -5.45 5.85
C ARG A 347 29.02 -6.10 7.18
N PHE A 348 28.15 -7.11 7.14
CA PHE A 348 27.65 -7.75 8.37
C PHE A 348 28.71 -8.59 9.07
N SER A 349 29.69 -9.14 8.37
CA SER A 349 30.85 -9.79 8.98
C SER A 349 31.68 -8.81 9.80
N ILE A 350 31.85 -7.56 9.36
CA ILE A 350 32.50 -6.50 10.14
C ILE A 350 31.62 -6.07 11.32
N LEU A 351 30.32 -5.85 11.11
CA LEU A 351 29.39 -5.48 12.19
C LEU A 351 29.27 -6.55 13.29
N LYS A 352 29.42 -7.84 12.96
CA LYS A 352 29.46 -8.92 13.96
C LYS A 352 30.64 -8.76 14.94
N LEU A 353 31.76 -8.16 14.50
CA LEU A 353 32.94 -7.93 15.34
C LEU A 353 32.69 -6.86 16.41
N GLU A 354 31.83 -5.87 16.14
CA GLU A 354 31.43 -4.85 17.11
C GLU A 354 30.86 -5.45 18.41
N ARG A 355 30.22 -6.63 18.33
CA ARG A 355 29.64 -7.30 19.50
C ARG A 355 30.68 -7.90 20.44
N VAL A 356 31.89 -8.14 19.95
CA VAL A 356 32.95 -8.85 20.69
C VAL A 356 34.15 -7.93 20.98
N PHE A 357 34.41 -6.97 20.11
CA PHE A 357 35.56 -6.08 20.18
C PHE A 357 35.14 -4.65 20.42
N SER A 358 35.81 -3.97 21.35
CA SER A 358 35.76 -2.49 21.43
C SER A 358 36.73 -1.84 20.45
N ALA A 359 37.84 -2.50 20.16
CA ALA A 359 38.83 -2.11 19.17
C ALA A 359 39.48 -3.35 18.54
N ILE A 360 39.80 -3.30 17.24
CA ILE A 360 40.44 -4.39 16.51
C ILE A 360 41.34 -3.83 15.39
N SER A 361 42.48 -4.47 15.13
CA SER A 361 43.39 -4.03 14.07
C SER A 361 42.89 -4.43 12.67
N ILE A 362 43.19 -3.62 11.65
CA ILE A 362 42.80 -3.92 10.25
C ILE A 362 43.33 -5.28 9.75
N PRO A 363 44.60 -5.67 10.01
CA PRO A 363 45.10 -6.99 9.62
C PRO A 363 44.33 -8.14 10.28
N GLU A 364 43.91 -7.97 11.52
CA GLU A 364 43.15 -8.99 12.25
C GLU A 364 41.71 -9.10 11.75
N ILE A 365 41.11 -8.00 11.29
CA ILE A 365 39.83 -8.03 10.57
C ILE A 365 39.98 -8.82 9.26
N ALA A 366 41.05 -8.56 8.49
CA ALA A 366 41.30 -9.25 7.22
C ALA A 366 41.40 -10.78 7.40
N ASN A 367 42.11 -11.22 8.44
CA ASN A 367 42.27 -12.64 8.77
C ASN A 367 40.95 -13.31 9.18
N ARG A 368 40.04 -12.58 9.84
CA ARG A 368 38.80 -13.15 10.40
C ARG A 368 37.61 -13.12 9.44
N VAL A 369 37.57 -12.17 8.52
CA VAL A 369 36.41 -11.97 7.62
C VAL A 369 36.59 -12.71 6.28
N SER A 370 37.67 -13.49 6.12
CA SER A 370 38.02 -14.14 4.84
C SER A 370 37.91 -13.15 3.68
N TYR A 371 38.44 -11.94 3.89
CA TYR A 371 38.41 -10.88 2.89
C TYR A 371 39.44 -11.21 1.82
N GLU A 372 39.06 -12.06 0.88
CA GLU A 372 39.95 -12.46 -0.18
C GLU A 372 40.25 -11.27 -1.09
N CYS A 373 41.55 -11.03 -1.28
CA CYS A 373 42.12 -10.22 -2.35
C CYS A 373 42.10 -8.69 -2.21
N CYS A 374 42.41 -8.14 -1.04
CA CYS A 374 42.71 -6.70 -0.92
C CYS A 374 43.84 -6.43 0.07
N SER A 375 44.76 -5.53 -0.30
CA SER A 375 45.74 -4.94 0.61
C SER A 375 45.03 -4.33 1.83
N ALA A 376 45.73 -4.24 2.97
CA ALA A 376 45.20 -3.60 4.17
C ALA A 376 44.61 -2.20 3.89
N GLN A 377 45.18 -1.49 2.92
CA GLN A 377 44.72 -0.18 2.44
C GLN A 377 43.31 -0.20 1.83
N LYS A 378 42.99 -1.18 0.97
CA LYS A 378 41.65 -1.28 0.37
C LYS A 378 40.58 -1.65 1.41
N LEU A 379 40.95 -2.45 2.42
CA LEU A 379 40.07 -2.74 3.54
C LEU A 379 39.84 -1.49 4.41
N GLU A 380 40.88 -0.68 4.61
CA GLU A 380 40.80 0.61 5.29
C GLU A 380 39.87 1.59 4.55
N GLU A 381 40.01 1.71 3.23
CA GLU A 381 39.12 2.52 2.37
C GLU A 381 37.66 2.04 2.43
N TYR A 382 37.42 0.73 2.42
CA TYR A 382 36.08 0.16 2.54
C TYR A 382 35.45 0.41 3.92
N ILE A 383 36.22 0.27 5.00
CA ILE A 383 35.73 0.58 6.36
C ILE A 383 35.46 2.09 6.49
N ALA A 384 36.31 2.93 5.92
CA ALA A 384 36.10 4.38 5.89
C ALA A 384 34.81 4.74 5.15
N SER A 385 34.49 4.08 4.03
CA SER A 385 33.21 4.31 3.33
C SER A 385 32.00 3.84 4.14
N LEU A 386 32.09 2.71 4.86
CA LEU A 386 31.02 2.27 5.77
C LEU A 386 30.75 3.27 6.90
N ILE A 387 31.79 3.92 7.42
CA ILE A 387 31.67 4.96 8.45
C ILE A 387 31.04 6.22 7.83
N ALA A 388 31.52 6.65 6.66
CA ALA A 388 31.01 7.83 5.95
C ALA A 388 29.53 7.70 5.57
N ASP A 389 29.10 6.50 5.16
CA ASP A 389 27.71 6.19 4.83
C ASP A 389 26.80 6.04 6.07
N GLY A 390 27.33 6.20 7.29
CA GLY A 390 26.60 6.02 8.55
C GLY A 390 26.18 4.56 8.80
N GLN A 391 26.80 3.60 8.10
CA GLN A 391 26.47 2.18 8.17
C GLN A 391 27.21 1.43 9.29
N LEU A 392 28.29 2.03 9.81
CA LEU A 392 29.12 1.54 10.90
C LEU A 392 29.45 2.68 11.87
N ASN A 393 29.06 2.56 13.13
CA ASN A 393 29.45 3.52 14.16
C ASN A 393 30.84 3.18 14.69
N ALA A 394 31.88 3.66 14.02
CA ALA A 394 33.26 3.41 14.42
C ALA A 394 34.18 4.57 14.03
N ARG A 395 35.36 4.61 14.64
CA ARG A 395 36.44 5.53 14.29
C ARG A 395 37.68 4.74 13.94
N LEU A 396 38.27 5.10 12.80
CA LEU A 396 39.57 4.59 12.40
C LEU A 396 40.68 5.43 13.06
N VAL A 397 41.63 4.76 13.70
CA VAL A 397 42.80 5.39 14.33
C VAL A 397 44.05 4.82 13.68
N GLN A 398 44.79 5.67 12.98
CA GLN A 398 46.09 5.30 12.42
C GLN A 398 47.14 5.25 13.54
N ALA A 399 48.09 4.32 13.41
CA ALA A 399 49.18 4.21 14.37
C ALA A 399 50.08 5.45 14.33
N VAL A 400 50.70 5.78 15.47
CA VAL A 400 51.62 6.94 15.61
C VAL A 400 52.90 6.71 14.80
N ASP A 401 53.33 5.46 14.65
CA ASP A 401 54.41 5.06 13.74
C ASP A 401 53.85 4.72 12.35
N PRO A 402 54.52 5.15 11.25
CA PRO A 402 54.10 4.85 9.87
C PRO A 402 54.16 3.35 9.53
N SER A 403 54.72 2.50 10.40
CA SER A 403 54.76 1.04 10.25
C SER A 403 53.71 0.30 11.11
N GLY A 404 52.96 0.99 11.97
CA GLY A 404 51.97 0.35 12.84
C GLY A 404 50.63 0.12 12.13
N PRO A 405 49.88 -0.96 12.46
CA PRO A 405 48.59 -1.23 11.83
C PRO A 405 47.53 -0.23 12.29
N SER A 406 46.73 0.29 11.35
CA SER A 406 45.50 1.02 11.65
C SER A 406 44.57 0.17 12.54
N VAL A 407 43.93 0.82 13.51
CA VAL A 407 43.01 0.18 14.46
C VAL A 407 41.62 0.78 14.30
N LEU A 408 40.63 -0.10 14.11
CA LEU A 408 39.22 0.25 14.14
C LEU A 408 38.73 0.24 15.59
N ARG A 409 38.25 1.38 16.08
CA ARG A 409 37.59 1.50 17.40
C ARG A 409 36.09 1.65 17.20
N PHE A 410 35.31 0.71 17.71
CA PHE A 410 33.86 0.79 17.64
C PHE A 410 33.35 1.86 18.61
N GLY A 411 32.40 2.68 18.14
CA GLY A 411 31.84 3.78 18.91
C GLY A 411 30.93 3.25 20.01
N LYS A 412 31.15 3.67 21.26
CA LYS A 412 30.10 3.60 22.28
C LYS A 412 29.07 4.68 21.94
N ASN A 413 27.78 4.36 22.00
CA ASN A 413 26.65 5.24 21.68
C ASN A 413 26.59 6.50 22.58
N ASN A 414 27.53 7.42 22.42
CA ASN A 414 27.51 8.77 22.98
C ASN A 414 27.44 9.75 21.82
N THR A 415 26.31 9.77 21.12
CA THR A 415 25.98 10.88 20.23
C THR A 415 25.61 12.06 21.12
N GLY A 416 26.55 12.99 21.32
CA GLY A 416 26.19 14.36 21.69
C GLY A 416 25.22 14.90 20.64
N MET A 417 24.07 15.40 21.09
CA MET A 417 23.01 15.88 20.20
C MET A 417 23.46 17.18 19.51
N ASP A 418 23.71 17.10 18.21
CA ASP A 418 23.81 18.28 17.35
C ASP A 418 22.42 18.91 17.14
N MET A 419 22.34 20.24 17.06
CA MET A 419 21.07 20.98 16.84
C MET A 419 20.30 20.55 15.58
N SER A 420 20.99 20.10 14.53
CA SER A 420 20.37 19.56 13.30
C SER A 420 19.71 18.19 13.56
N ALA A 421 20.32 17.37 14.42
CA ALA A 421 19.75 16.09 14.84
C ALA A 421 18.51 16.30 15.73
N GLU A 422 18.48 17.35 16.57
CA GLU A 422 17.31 17.72 17.36
C GLU A 422 16.12 18.13 16.48
N ALA A 423 16.34 18.94 15.45
CA ALA A 423 15.28 19.34 14.51
C ALA A 423 14.70 18.14 13.75
N GLN A 424 15.56 17.21 13.29
CA GLN A 424 15.13 15.98 12.62
C GLN A 424 14.38 15.04 13.58
N LEU A 425 14.83 14.95 14.83
CA LEU A 425 14.15 14.18 15.87
C LEU A 425 12.77 14.77 16.17
N SER A 426 12.67 16.09 16.34
CA SER A 426 11.41 16.78 16.57
C SER A 426 10.41 16.56 15.42
N ALA A 427 10.87 16.68 14.17
CA ALA A 427 10.06 16.39 12.99
C ALA A 427 9.56 14.93 12.98
N SER A 428 10.42 13.98 13.34
CA SER A 428 10.08 12.56 13.44
C SER A 428 9.06 12.30 14.55
N LEU A 429 9.20 12.94 15.71
CA LEU A 429 8.25 12.85 16.82
C LEU A 429 6.88 13.43 16.47
N ILE A 430 6.84 14.56 15.75
CA ILE A 430 5.57 15.13 15.28
C ILE A 430 4.89 14.17 14.29
N LYS A 431 5.65 13.56 13.37
CA LYS A 431 5.13 12.55 12.44
C LYS A 431 4.51 11.37 13.19
N GLU A 432 5.21 10.82 14.17
CA GLU A 432 4.70 9.70 14.97
C GLU A 432 3.51 10.09 15.86
N LYS A 433 3.51 11.29 16.46
CA LYS A 433 2.35 11.81 17.21
C LYS A 433 1.10 11.86 16.33
N ASN A 434 1.22 12.41 15.12
CA ASN A 434 0.11 12.51 14.19
C ASN A 434 -0.39 11.12 13.75
N ARG A 435 0.54 10.18 13.56
CA ARG A 435 0.21 8.78 13.25
C ARG A 435 -0.57 8.10 14.38
N ILE A 436 -0.12 8.26 15.62
CA ILE A 436 -0.80 7.70 16.80
C ILE A 436 -2.20 8.31 16.95
N LYS A 437 -2.33 9.63 16.79
CA LYS A 437 -3.63 10.31 16.86
C LYS A 437 -4.60 9.76 15.82
N ALA A 438 -4.18 9.64 14.56
CA ALA A 438 -4.99 9.06 13.50
C ALA A 438 -5.39 7.60 13.80
N MET A 439 -4.50 6.83 14.42
CA MET A 439 -4.80 5.46 14.85
C MET A 439 -5.87 5.44 15.95
N ILE A 440 -5.77 6.31 16.96
CA ILE A 440 -6.78 6.42 18.05
C ILE A 440 -8.15 6.77 17.46
N ASP A 441 -8.21 7.77 16.58
CA ASP A 441 -9.47 8.21 15.97
C ASP A 441 -10.10 7.07 15.14
N ASN A 442 -9.28 6.26 14.47
CA ASN A 442 -9.76 5.11 13.68
C ASN A 442 -10.17 3.92 14.55
N VAL A 443 -9.51 3.66 15.67
CA VAL A 443 -9.95 2.64 16.64
C VAL A 443 -11.32 3.00 17.18
N ALA A 444 -11.53 4.24 17.64
CA ALA A 444 -12.83 4.70 18.12
C ALA A 444 -13.94 4.54 17.07
N ARG A 445 -13.64 4.82 15.79
CA ARG A 445 -14.59 4.60 14.69
C ARG A 445 -14.87 3.12 14.43
N ILE A 446 -13.86 2.27 14.52
CA ILE A 446 -14.01 0.82 14.35
C ILE A 446 -14.87 0.24 15.48
N ASP A 447 -14.69 0.70 16.72
CA ASP A 447 -15.50 0.27 17.87
C ASP A 447 -16.99 0.57 17.64
N VAL A 448 -17.33 1.81 17.27
CA VAL A 448 -18.71 2.19 16.92
C VAL A 448 -19.26 1.33 15.78
N ARG A 449 -18.44 1.05 14.76
CA ARG A 449 -18.85 0.18 13.65
C ARG A 449 -19.13 -1.26 14.10
N LEU A 450 -18.31 -1.80 15.00
CA LEU A 450 -18.47 -3.16 15.54
C LEU A 450 -19.75 -3.25 16.39
N GLU A 451 -20.04 -2.25 17.22
CA GLU A 451 -21.27 -2.18 18.02
C GLU A 451 -22.53 -2.20 17.16
N LEU A 452 -22.52 -1.45 16.06
CA LEU A 452 -23.64 -1.37 15.12
C LEU A 452 -23.63 -2.50 14.07
N GLY A 453 -22.65 -3.40 14.13
CA GLY A 453 -22.48 -4.54 13.23
C GLY A 453 -23.53 -5.65 13.41
N GLU A 454 -23.54 -6.59 12.47
CA GLU A 454 -24.46 -7.74 12.51
C GLU A 454 -24.07 -8.74 13.60
N ASP A 455 -22.80 -9.14 13.64
CA ASP A 455 -22.29 -10.16 14.56
C ASP A 455 -22.45 -9.79 16.04
N TYR A 456 -22.21 -8.53 16.39
CA TYR A 456 -22.37 -8.05 17.76
C TYR A 456 -23.83 -8.08 18.19
N MET A 457 -24.73 -7.60 17.34
CA MET A 457 -26.16 -7.58 17.62
C MET A 457 -26.75 -8.99 17.68
N ASP A 458 -26.34 -9.88 16.78
CA ASP A 458 -26.71 -11.30 16.82
C ASP A 458 -26.20 -11.97 18.09
N GLY A 459 -24.97 -11.63 18.50
CA GLY A 459 -24.39 -12.05 19.78
C GLY A 459 -25.23 -11.58 20.97
N LEU A 460 -25.67 -10.32 20.95
CA LEU A 460 -26.49 -9.70 21.99
C LEU A 460 -27.89 -10.34 22.06
N VAL A 461 -28.54 -10.57 20.93
CA VAL A 461 -29.82 -11.29 20.84
C VAL A 461 -29.66 -12.73 21.33
N LYS A 462 -28.60 -13.45 20.94
CA LYS A 462 -28.31 -14.80 21.42
C LYS A 462 -28.06 -14.83 22.93
N ALA A 463 -27.33 -13.86 23.47
CA ALA A 463 -27.08 -13.72 24.89
C ALA A 463 -28.37 -13.44 25.69
N GLN A 464 -29.21 -12.53 25.20
CA GLN A 464 -30.52 -12.25 25.79
C GLN A 464 -31.45 -13.48 25.76
N ARG A 465 -31.50 -14.22 24.65
CA ARG A 465 -32.25 -15.48 24.56
C ARG A 465 -31.75 -16.52 25.55
N ARG A 466 -30.42 -16.65 25.73
CA ARG A 466 -29.83 -17.56 26.72
C ARG A 466 -30.16 -17.14 28.16
N ALA A 467 -30.14 -15.83 28.46
CA ALA A 467 -30.53 -15.32 29.77
C ALA A 467 -32.03 -15.55 30.06
N GLY A 468 -32.90 -15.30 29.06
CA GLY A 468 -34.33 -15.59 29.16
C GLY A 468 -34.64 -17.07 29.33
N ALA A 469 -33.92 -17.95 28.64
CA ALA A 469 -34.05 -19.41 28.82
C ALA A 469 -33.58 -19.87 30.21
N LYS A 470 -32.49 -19.29 30.75
CA LYS A 470 -32.05 -19.56 32.13
C LYS A 470 -33.10 -19.12 33.17
N ASN A 471 -33.69 -17.94 33.00
CA ASN A 471 -34.74 -17.46 33.91
C ASN A 471 -36.02 -18.31 33.82
N ARG A 472 -36.41 -18.76 32.62
CA ARG A 472 -37.54 -19.70 32.47
C ARG A 472 -37.26 -21.03 33.15
N ASN A 473 -36.07 -21.59 32.96
CA ASN A 473 -35.68 -22.86 33.58
C ASN A 473 -35.56 -22.76 35.12
N ALA A 474 -35.15 -21.60 35.65
CA ALA A 474 -35.15 -21.34 37.09
C ALA A 474 -36.58 -21.28 37.66
N ASN A 475 -37.48 -20.57 36.98
CA ASN A 475 -38.87 -20.48 37.41
C ASN A 475 -39.61 -21.83 37.32
N THR A 476 -39.34 -22.66 36.32
CA THR A 476 -39.93 -24.01 36.22
C THR A 476 -39.39 -24.96 37.30
N PHE A 477 -38.12 -24.80 37.70
CA PHE A 477 -37.54 -25.61 38.78
C PHE A 477 -38.13 -25.24 40.15
N ASP A 478 -38.39 -23.95 40.40
CA ASP A 478 -39.08 -23.50 41.62
C ASP A 478 -40.56 -23.92 41.65
N GLU A 479 -41.25 -23.93 40.49
CA GLU A 479 -42.63 -24.46 40.40
C GLU A 479 -42.72 -25.97 40.64
N ASP A 480 -41.77 -26.77 40.12
CA ASP A 480 -41.74 -28.23 40.34
C ASP A 480 -41.37 -28.62 41.79
N ILE A 481 -40.53 -27.84 42.46
CA ILE A 481 -40.24 -28.01 43.91
C ILE A 481 -41.47 -27.66 44.76
N MET A 482 -42.23 -26.64 44.38
CA MET A 482 -43.47 -26.28 45.07
C MET A 482 -44.60 -27.28 44.83
N ALA A 483 -44.64 -27.94 43.66
CA ALA A 483 -45.63 -28.96 43.33
C ALA A 483 -45.39 -30.32 44.03
N THR A 484 -44.14 -30.61 44.41
CA THR A 484 -43.77 -31.85 45.13
C THR A 484 -43.88 -31.75 46.66
N SER A 485 -44.26 -30.57 47.20
CA SER A 485 -44.43 -30.33 48.65
C SER A 485 -45.89 -30.26 49.13
N ARG A 486 -46.86 -30.68 48.30
CA ARG A 486 -48.29 -30.70 48.65
C ARG A 486 -48.84 -32.11 48.86
#